data_AF-A0A6C0PBJ0-F1
#
_entry.id   AF-A0A6C0PBJ0-F1
#
_cell.length_a   1.000
_cell.length_b   1.000
_cell.length_c   1.000
_cell.angle_alpha   90.00
_cell.angle_beta   90.00
_cell.angle_gamma   90.00
#
_symmetry.space_group_name_H-M   'P 1'
#
loop_
_entity.id
_entity.type
_entity.pdbx_description
1 polymer ?
#
loop_
_entity_poly.entity_id
_entity_poly.type
_entity_poly.pdbx_seq_one_letter_code
_entity_poly.pdbx_strand_id
1 'polypeptide(L)'
;MSDKWKIYDRDIVGLSLMLHDEITDNHIPLCEIDVEPGIHDHIVIRGQTYSFCQKSFKIRAAVARRIDLGDEHDTEDTEHAVCPHCGHEDHDCFEWSGDDAEHDCGHCSLPFSYTREVTISYTTVKKGRSYKKPIAEV
;
A
#
# COMPACT_ATOMS: atom_id res chain seq x y z
N MET A 1 -24.94 -20.12 7.35
CA MET A 1 -24.03 -19.09 6.82
C MET A 1 -22.88 -19.84 6.18
N SER A 2 -22.37 -19.40 5.02
CA SER A 2 -21.21 -20.06 4.41
C SER A 2 -19.99 -19.81 5.29
N ASP A 3 -19.26 -20.87 5.63
CA ASP A 3 -18.01 -20.76 6.41
C ASP A 3 -16.82 -20.26 5.57
N LYS A 4 -17.05 -20.01 4.27
CA LYS A 4 -16.01 -19.60 3.32
C LYS A 4 -15.68 -18.12 3.42
N TRP A 5 -14.43 -17.80 3.12
CA TRP A 5 -13.98 -16.44 2.87
C TRP A 5 -14.24 -16.07 1.42
N LYS A 6 -14.82 -14.88 1.20
CA LYS A 6 -15.02 -14.32 -0.13
C LYS A 6 -13.85 -13.42 -0.50
N ILE A 7 -13.24 -13.67 -1.65
CA ILE A 7 -12.10 -12.87 -2.13
C ILE A 7 -12.58 -11.90 -3.20
N TYR A 8 -12.27 -10.63 -3.04
CA TYR A 8 -12.66 -9.57 -3.96
C TYR A 8 -11.43 -8.89 -4.54
N ASP A 9 -11.57 -8.39 -5.76
CA ASP A 9 -10.52 -7.59 -6.39
C ASP A 9 -10.48 -6.20 -5.76
N ARG A 10 -9.28 -5.72 -5.42
CA ARG A 10 -9.06 -4.37 -4.88
C ARG A 10 -9.53 -3.27 -5.81
N ASP A 11 -9.47 -3.49 -7.12
CA ASP A 11 -9.77 -2.46 -8.12
C ASP A 11 -11.29 -2.30 -8.33
N ILE A 12 -12.11 -3.05 -7.59
CA ILE A 12 -13.54 -2.79 -7.49
C ILE A 12 -13.76 -1.45 -6.78
N VAL A 13 -14.33 -0.50 -7.52
CA VAL A 13 -14.60 0.87 -7.03
C VAL A 13 -15.43 0.86 -5.76
N GLY A 14 -14.95 1.55 -4.72
CA GLY A 14 -15.65 1.72 -3.45
C GLY A 14 -15.52 0.54 -2.47
N LEU A 15 -14.94 -0.58 -2.89
CA LEU A 15 -14.85 -1.78 -2.07
C LEU A 15 -13.98 -1.58 -0.81
N SER A 16 -12.87 -0.85 -0.93
CA SER A 16 -11.97 -0.58 0.20
C SER A 16 -12.64 0.22 1.33
N LEU A 17 -13.67 1.01 1.01
CA LEU A 17 -14.47 1.77 1.97
C LEU A 17 -15.60 0.91 2.57
N MET A 18 -16.04 -0.13 1.87
CA MET A 18 -17.19 -0.96 2.24
C MET A 18 -16.82 -2.24 2.99
N LEU A 19 -15.54 -2.63 3.01
CA LEU A 19 -15.08 -3.91 3.56
C LEU A 19 -15.46 -4.14 5.04
N HIS A 20 -15.65 -3.07 5.82
CA HIS A 20 -16.01 -3.15 7.25
C HIS A 20 -17.52 -3.24 7.50
N ASP A 21 -18.35 -2.88 6.53
CA ASP A 21 -19.80 -2.80 6.71
C ASP A 21 -20.49 -4.00 6.07
N GLU A 22 -20.90 -3.82 4.83
CA GLU A 22 -21.55 -4.80 3.97
C GLU A 22 -21.05 -4.57 2.54
N ILE A 23 -20.54 -5.64 1.92
CA ILE A 23 -20.32 -5.63 0.48
C ILE A 23 -21.67 -5.89 -0.16
N THR A 24 -22.21 -4.91 -0.87
CA THR A 24 -23.50 -5.04 -1.55
C THR A 24 -23.46 -6.19 -2.57
N ASP A 25 -24.60 -6.87 -2.76
CA ASP A 25 -24.75 -8.07 -3.61
C ASP A 25 -24.33 -7.88 -5.08
N ASN A 26 -24.08 -6.64 -5.51
CA ASN A 26 -23.62 -6.33 -6.86
C ASN A 26 -22.14 -6.63 -7.09
N HIS A 27 -21.37 -6.91 -6.04
CA HIS A 27 -19.96 -7.27 -6.16
C HIS A 27 -19.79 -8.78 -6.15
N ILE A 28 -19.33 -9.33 -7.27
CA ILE A 28 -19.07 -10.75 -7.42
C ILE A 28 -17.65 -11.04 -6.93
N PRO A 29 -17.44 -11.96 -5.98
CA PRO A 29 -16.10 -12.34 -5.55
C PRO A 29 -15.33 -13.04 -6.68
N LEU A 30 -14.01 -12.83 -6.72
CA LEU A 30 -13.09 -13.55 -7.59
C LEU A 30 -13.15 -15.07 -7.34
N CYS A 31 -13.18 -15.46 -6.07
CA CYS A 31 -13.34 -16.84 -5.62
C CYS A 31 -13.82 -16.90 -4.15
N GLU A 32 -14.09 -18.12 -3.68
CA GLU A 32 -14.31 -18.43 -2.28
C GLU A 32 -13.25 -19.43 -1.81
N ILE A 33 -12.73 -19.24 -0.60
CA ILE A 33 -11.72 -20.13 0.01
C ILE A 33 -12.16 -20.58 1.41
N ASP A 34 -11.76 -21.78 1.81
CA ASP A 34 -12.13 -22.36 3.11
C ASP A 34 -11.16 -21.98 4.24
N VAL A 35 -10.00 -21.41 3.90
CA VAL A 35 -8.95 -21.01 4.83
C VAL A 35 -8.98 -19.50 5.03
N GLU A 36 -8.71 -19.03 6.25
CA GLU A 36 -8.53 -17.60 6.48
C GLU A 36 -7.29 -17.08 5.73
N PRO A 37 -7.42 -16.01 4.93
CA PRO A 37 -6.27 -15.39 4.28
C PRO A 37 -5.41 -14.61 5.28
N GLY A 38 -4.10 -14.83 5.21
CA GLY A 38 -3.13 -13.92 5.80
C GLY A 38 -3.10 -12.60 5.05
N ILE A 39 -2.93 -11.50 5.78
CA ILE A 39 -2.55 -10.23 5.14
C ILE A 39 -1.12 -10.43 4.64
N HIS A 40 -0.79 -9.90 3.46
CA HIS A 40 0.49 -10.08 2.77
C HIS A 40 0.71 -11.45 2.10
N ASP A 41 -0.18 -12.43 2.32
CA ASP A 41 -0.16 -13.69 1.58
C ASP A 41 -0.54 -13.49 0.10
N HIS A 42 -0.16 -14.46 -0.73
CA HIS A 42 -0.50 -14.51 -2.15
C HIS A 42 -1.45 -15.65 -2.48
N ILE A 43 -2.31 -15.43 -3.48
CA ILE A 43 -3.19 -16.45 -4.04
C ILE A 43 -3.17 -16.40 -5.56
N VAL A 44 -3.23 -17.57 -6.20
CA VAL A 44 -3.39 -17.68 -7.65
C VAL A 44 -4.85 -17.97 -7.98
N ILE A 45 -5.49 -17.05 -8.71
CA ILE A 45 -6.88 -17.18 -9.16
C ILE A 45 -6.88 -17.14 -10.68
N ARG A 46 -7.27 -18.25 -11.32
CA ARG A 46 -7.33 -18.37 -12.79
C ARG A 46 -6.01 -18.03 -13.49
N GLY A 47 -4.88 -18.42 -12.90
CA GLY A 47 -3.53 -18.19 -13.44
C GLY A 47 -2.96 -16.80 -13.16
N GLN A 48 -3.71 -15.91 -12.50
CA GLN A 48 -3.25 -14.59 -12.09
C GLN A 48 -2.92 -14.59 -10.59
N THR A 49 -1.78 -14.01 -10.23
CA THR A 49 -1.36 -13.83 -8.83
C THR A 49 -1.99 -12.58 -8.23
N TYR A 50 -2.46 -12.70 -6.99
CA TYR A 50 -3.00 -11.63 -6.19
C TYR A 50 -2.31 -11.58 -4.82
N SER A 51 -2.12 -10.38 -4.27
CA SER A 51 -1.64 -10.14 -2.90
C SER A 51 -2.80 -9.64 -2.03
N PHE A 52 -3.01 -10.25 -0.86
CA PHE A 52 -4.03 -9.82 0.09
C PHE A 52 -3.61 -8.53 0.80
N CYS A 53 -4.43 -7.49 0.68
CA CYS A 53 -4.14 -6.18 1.25
C CYS A 53 -5.08 -5.75 2.38
N GLN A 54 -6.28 -6.34 2.47
CA GLN A 54 -7.25 -6.04 3.53
C GLN A 54 -8.12 -7.26 3.82
N LYS A 55 -8.64 -7.37 5.06
CA LYS A 55 -9.62 -8.39 5.43
C LYS A 55 -10.63 -7.90 6.45
N SER A 56 -11.81 -8.51 6.45
CA SER A 56 -12.89 -8.27 7.40
C SER A 56 -13.44 -9.59 7.94
N PHE A 57 -13.26 -9.78 9.23
CA PHE A 57 -13.79 -10.93 9.95
C PHE A 57 -15.31 -10.91 10.06
N LYS A 58 -15.91 -9.71 10.15
CA LYS A 58 -17.36 -9.53 10.30
C LYS A 58 -18.13 -10.14 9.15
N ILE A 59 -17.66 -9.93 7.91
CA ILE A 59 -18.33 -10.42 6.70
C ILE A 59 -17.56 -11.57 6.02
N ARG A 60 -16.48 -12.07 6.65
CA ARG A 60 -15.56 -13.09 6.10
C ARG A 60 -15.15 -12.78 4.65
N ALA A 61 -14.61 -11.60 4.45
CA ALA A 61 -14.15 -11.15 3.14
C ALA A 61 -12.70 -10.70 3.21
N ALA A 62 -11.97 -10.90 2.13
CA ALA A 62 -10.66 -10.27 1.93
C ALA A 62 -10.59 -9.62 0.56
N VAL A 63 -9.78 -8.58 0.49
CA VAL A 63 -9.51 -7.83 -0.73
C VAL A 63 -8.09 -8.16 -1.14
N ALA A 64 -7.95 -8.57 -2.40
CA ALA A 64 -6.68 -8.91 -2.99
C ALA A 64 -6.44 -8.02 -4.20
N ARG A 65 -5.23 -7.47 -4.31
CA ARG A 65 -4.80 -6.71 -5.47
C ARG A 65 -4.12 -7.66 -6.45
N ARG A 66 -4.42 -7.55 -7.74
CA ARG A 66 -3.65 -8.24 -8.77
C ARG A 66 -2.21 -7.76 -8.75
N ILE A 67 -1.27 -8.69 -8.80
CA ILE A 67 0.16 -8.37 -8.92
C ILE A 67 0.75 -9.07 -10.14
N ASP A 68 1.72 -8.42 -10.75
CA ASP A 68 2.61 -9.01 -11.72
C ASP A 68 3.97 -9.20 -11.03
N LEU A 69 4.49 -10.44 -11.06
CA LEU A 69 5.78 -10.79 -10.47
C LEU A 69 6.80 -11.11 -11.57
N GLY A 70 6.66 -10.39 -12.68
CA GLY A 70 7.39 -10.60 -13.94
C GLY A 70 8.82 -10.08 -13.92
N ASP A 71 9.25 -9.64 -15.11
CA ASP A 71 10.64 -9.40 -15.51
C ASP A 71 11.46 -8.50 -14.59
N GLU A 72 12.78 -8.50 -14.79
CA GLU A 72 13.70 -7.54 -14.17
C GLU A 72 13.21 -6.11 -14.39
N HIS A 73 12.95 -5.41 -13.29
CA HIS A 73 12.57 -4.00 -13.28
C HIS A 73 13.82 -3.13 -13.14
N ASP A 74 13.80 -1.95 -13.75
CA ASP A 74 14.84 -0.95 -13.53
C ASP A 74 14.72 -0.36 -12.13
N THR A 75 15.76 -0.55 -11.31
CA THR A 75 15.82 -0.11 -9.92
C THR A 75 17.07 0.72 -9.63
N GLU A 76 17.88 1.03 -10.64
CA GLU A 76 19.16 1.73 -10.45
C GLU A 76 18.95 3.24 -10.68
N ASP A 77 19.31 4.05 -9.68
CA ASP A 77 19.28 5.52 -9.74
C ASP A 77 17.94 6.15 -10.21
N THR A 78 16.81 5.53 -9.83
CA THR A 78 15.47 6.01 -10.14
C THR A 78 15.03 7.16 -9.21
N GLU A 79 14.12 8.03 -9.67
CA GLU A 79 13.61 9.17 -8.86
C GLU A 79 12.87 8.69 -7.59
N HIS A 80 12.07 7.63 -7.74
CA HIS A 80 11.37 6.96 -6.65
C HIS A 80 11.83 5.51 -6.57
N ALA A 81 11.70 4.90 -5.40
CA ALA A 81 12.05 3.50 -5.23
C ALA A 81 11.10 2.59 -6.03
N VAL A 82 11.66 1.76 -6.90
CA VAL A 82 10.92 0.76 -7.69
C VAL A 82 11.07 -0.60 -7.03
N CYS A 83 9.94 -1.27 -6.76
CA CYS A 83 9.97 -2.62 -6.22
C CYS A 83 10.57 -3.59 -7.25
N PRO A 84 11.65 -4.31 -6.91
CA PRO A 84 12.30 -5.24 -7.85
C PRO A 84 11.44 -6.47 -8.18
N HIS A 85 10.42 -6.75 -7.39
CA HIS A 85 9.55 -7.92 -7.59
C HIS A 85 8.35 -7.65 -8.49
N CYS A 86 7.84 -6.41 -8.52
CA CYS A 86 6.57 -6.12 -9.20
C CYS A 86 6.51 -4.80 -9.96
N GLY A 87 7.62 -4.05 -9.97
CA GLY A 87 7.75 -2.80 -10.72
C GLY A 87 6.94 -1.64 -10.14
N HIS A 88 6.34 -1.82 -8.96
CA HIS A 88 5.63 -0.73 -8.30
C HIS A 88 6.59 0.37 -7.87
N GLU A 89 6.35 1.57 -8.37
CA GLU A 89 7.02 2.80 -7.97
C GLU A 89 6.36 3.36 -6.70
N ASP A 90 7.14 3.51 -5.63
CA ASP A 90 6.66 4.04 -4.35
C ASP A 90 7.01 5.53 -4.21
N HIS A 91 6.00 6.39 -4.37
CA HIS A 91 6.16 7.84 -4.28
C HIS A 91 6.38 8.37 -2.86
N ASP A 92 6.13 7.54 -1.84
CA ASP A 92 6.33 7.88 -0.44
C ASP A 92 7.69 7.37 0.08
N CYS A 93 8.57 6.89 -0.82
CA CYS A 93 9.88 6.34 -0.46
C CYS A 93 10.83 7.32 0.25
N PHE A 94 10.55 8.63 0.16
CA PHE A 94 11.27 9.66 0.89
C PHE A 94 11.04 9.57 2.41
N GLU A 95 9.93 8.99 2.86
CA GLU A 95 9.61 8.80 4.28
C GLU A 95 10.32 7.57 4.90
N TRP A 96 10.96 6.74 4.08
CA TRP A 96 11.63 5.53 4.56
C TRP A 96 12.84 5.86 5.45
N SER A 97 13.09 5.01 6.44
CA SER A 97 14.14 5.20 7.42
C SER A 97 15.41 4.46 7.03
N GLY A 98 16.54 5.16 7.05
CA GLY A 98 17.84 4.58 6.71
C GLY A 98 18.16 4.69 5.23
N ASP A 99 19.47 4.66 4.94
CA ASP A 99 20.00 4.84 3.59
C ASP A 99 20.43 3.53 2.93
N ASP A 100 20.52 2.45 3.72
CA ASP A 100 20.75 1.06 3.32
C ASP A 100 19.94 0.19 4.30
N ALA A 101 18.81 -0.36 3.85
CA ALA A 101 17.87 -1.07 4.70
C ALA A 101 16.99 -2.04 3.89
N GLU A 102 16.20 -2.84 4.62
CA GLU A 102 15.14 -3.67 4.04
C GLU A 102 13.79 -2.96 4.12
N HIS A 103 12.94 -3.21 3.14
CA HIS A 103 11.58 -2.70 3.06
C HIS A 103 10.63 -3.72 2.45
N ASP A 104 9.37 -3.71 2.88
CA ASP A 104 8.32 -4.53 2.29
C ASP A 104 7.52 -3.71 1.29
N CYS A 105 7.37 -4.21 0.06
CA CYS A 105 6.63 -3.47 -0.96
C CYS A 105 5.15 -3.28 -0.56
N GLY A 106 4.67 -2.05 -0.48
CA GLY A 106 3.26 -1.73 -0.24
C GLY A 106 2.28 -2.25 -1.31
N HIS A 107 2.79 -2.77 -2.43
CA HIS A 107 2.00 -3.33 -3.52
C HIS A 107 1.95 -4.85 -3.55
N CYS A 108 3.10 -5.52 -3.58
CA CYS A 108 3.16 -6.99 -3.63
C CYS A 108 3.47 -7.65 -2.29
N SER A 109 3.81 -6.87 -1.25
CA SER A 109 4.19 -7.35 0.09
C SER A 109 5.42 -8.26 0.14
N LEU A 110 6.24 -8.27 -0.91
CA LEU A 110 7.52 -8.97 -0.89
C LEU A 110 8.61 -8.04 -0.35
N PRO A 111 9.54 -8.57 0.46
CA PRO A 111 10.66 -7.81 1.00
C PRO A 111 11.71 -7.55 -0.08
N PHE A 112 12.37 -6.40 -0.01
CA PHE A 112 13.54 -6.06 -0.83
C PHE A 112 14.51 -5.19 -0.02
N SER A 113 15.78 -5.21 -0.41
CA SER A 113 16.77 -4.27 0.10
C SER A 113 16.83 -3.04 -0.79
N TYR A 114 17.05 -1.86 -0.21
CA TYR A 114 17.24 -0.63 -0.95
C TYR A 114 18.44 0.14 -0.41
N THR A 115 19.08 0.89 -1.31
CA THR A 115 20.01 1.95 -0.97
C THR A 115 19.49 3.26 -1.55
N ARG A 116 19.76 4.39 -0.89
CA ARG A 116 19.40 5.72 -1.44
C ARG A 116 20.52 6.73 -1.28
N GLU A 117 20.63 7.61 -2.25
CA GLU A 117 21.42 8.84 -2.16
C GLU A 117 20.46 10.04 -2.14
N VAL A 118 20.47 10.84 -1.08
CA VAL A 118 19.55 11.96 -0.90
C VAL A 118 20.31 13.28 -0.92
N THR A 119 20.05 14.10 -1.92
CA THR A 119 20.58 15.47 -2.01
C THR A 119 19.50 16.49 -1.68
N ILE A 120 19.65 17.23 -0.58
CA ILE A 120 18.72 18.30 -0.18
C ILE A 120 19.47 19.63 -0.10
N SER A 121 18.93 20.66 -0.76
CA SER A 121 19.47 22.03 -0.69
C SER A 121 18.39 23.02 -0.25
N TYR A 122 18.80 24.01 0.54
CA TYR A 122 17.89 25.00 1.12
C TYR A 122 18.36 26.42 0.83
N THR A 123 17.39 27.31 0.60
CA THR A 123 17.57 28.77 0.70
C THR A 123 16.49 29.30 1.64
N THR A 124 16.88 30.10 2.64
CA THR A 124 15.93 30.66 3.61
C THR A 124 15.93 32.17 3.55
N VAL A 125 14.76 32.78 3.76
CA VAL A 125 14.57 34.23 3.79
C VAL A 125 13.79 34.66 5.03
N LYS A 126 14.15 35.80 5.61
CA LYS A 126 13.48 36.35 6.78
C LYS A 126 12.07 36.85 6.41
N LYS A 127 11.03 36.38 7.12
CA LYS A 127 9.72 37.05 7.18
C LYS A 127 9.73 38.02 8.36
N GLY A 128 9.09 39.20 8.21
CA GLY A 128 9.05 40.25 9.24
C GLY A 128 8.55 39.75 10.60
N ARG A 129 8.83 40.50 11.68
CA ARG A 129 8.37 40.12 13.04
C ARG A 129 6.83 40.03 13.04
N SER A 130 6.27 38.91 13.51
CA SER A 130 4.87 38.86 13.92
C SER A 130 4.69 39.79 15.11
N TYR A 131 4.11 40.97 14.90
CA TYR A 131 3.75 41.88 15.98
C TYR A 131 2.72 41.21 16.89
N LYS A 132 3.14 40.76 18.08
CA LYS A 132 2.20 40.53 19.18
C LYS A 132 1.91 41.90 19.80
N LYS A 133 0.66 42.36 19.72
CA LYS A 133 0.23 43.56 20.48
C LYS A 133 0.59 43.34 21.96
N PRO A 134 1.18 44.33 22.65
CA PRO A 134 1.33 44.26 24.10
C PRO A 134 -0.06 44.05 24.73
N ILE A 135 -0.15 43.11 25.67
CA ILE A 135 -1.32 42.99 26.54
C ILE A 135 -1.24 44.21 27.46
N ALA A 136 -2.26 45.08 27.44
CA ALA A 136 -2.33 46.20 28.35
C ALA A 136 -2.41 45.66 29.78
N GLU A 137 -1.47 46.06 30.65
CA GLU A 137 -1.55 45.79 32.07
C GLU A 137 -2.72 46.56 32.68
N VAL A 138 -3.52 45.89 33.52
CA VAL A 138 -4.65 46.42 34.28
C VAL A 138 -4.17 46.96 35.62
#